data_AF-A0A927ZUP1-F1
#
_entry.id   AF-A0A927ZUP1-F1
#
_cell.length_a   1.000
_cell.length_b   1.000
_cell.length_c   1.000
_cell.angle_alpha   90.00
_cell.angle_beta   90.00
_cell.angle_gamma   90.00
#
_symmetry.space_group_name_H-M   'P 1'
#
loop_
_entity.id
_entity.type
_entity.pdbx_description
1 polymer ?
#
loop_
_entity_poly.entity_id
_entity_poly.type
_entity_poly.pdbx_seq_one_letter_code
_entity_poly.pdbx_strand_id
1 'polypeptide(L)'
;MENIDYFKLLGIVGAIITFIITFFNKEQSKCGKLEQEYFEKLLVLYVNEYMKNNEVNSIRFIKKKFNRRDYFIPSYIFYLVDKGDKVLLHKVLIEDYREKCPNNANVILKTMDNIFHTMNFIVIFIYYIFIFVVGILFLMTLKELFNIAYYFINDIASGMNISNSNISNLKFYIVAMIIMVIILILILILWFLKFFINNINDDYTMIDKKIKGIVEKKKRRYDKSEDKCKYYIN
;
A
#
# COMPACT_ATOMS: atom_id res chain seq x y z
N MET A 1 -13.44 -37.70 -12.92
CA MET A 1 -12.59 -36.51 -12.70
C MET A 1 -12.55 -35.77 -14.02
N GLU A 2 -13.29 -34.67 -14.16
CA GLU A 2 -13.10 -33.78 -15.30
C GLU A 2 -11.67 -33.26 -15.24
N ASN A 3 -10.90 -33.51 -16.30
CA ASN A 3 -9.59 -32.91 -16.46
C ASN A 3 -9.83 -31.41 -16.59
N ILE A 4 -9.54 -30.66 -15.52
CA ILE A 4 -9.54 -29.21 -15.61
C ILE A 4 -8.53 -28.86 -16.69
N ASP A 5 -9.02 -28.26 -17.78
CA ASP A 5 -8.21 -27.89 -18.92
C ASP A 5 -7.22 -26.81 -18.46
N TYR A 6 -6.01 -27.25 -18.09
CA TYR A 6 -4.96 -26.40 -17.53
C TYR A 6 -4.69 -25.17 -18.42
N PHE A 7 -4.91 -25.29 -19.73
CA PHE A 7 -4.80 -24.18 -20.68
C PHE A 7 -5.88 -23.10 -20.46
N LYS A 8 -7.12 -23.48 -20.13
CA LYS A 8 -8.18 -22.51 -19.78
C LYS A 8 -7.87 -21.80 -18.47
N LEU A 9 -7.38 -22.53 -17.46
CA LEU A 9 -6.95 -21.93 -16.20
C LEU A 9 -5.80 -20.93 -16.42
N LEU A 10 -4.78 -21.32 -17.19
CA LEU A 10 -3.65 -20.44 -17.53
C LEU A 10 -4.12 -19.20 -18.32
N GLY A 11 -5.07 -19.37 -19.25
CA GLY A 11 -5.67 -18.26 -19.99
C GLY A 11 -6.40 -17.27 -19.09
N ILE A 12 -7.19 -17.76 -18.12
CA ILE A 12 -7.88 -16.91 -17.13
C ILE A 12 -6.86 -16.16 -16.27
N VAL A 13 -5.85 -16.85 -15.75
CA VAL A 13 -4.79 -16.23 -14.93
C VAL A 13 -4.02 -15.17 -15.74
N GLY A 14 -3.68 -15.45 -16.99
CA GLY A 14 -3.01 -14.50 -17.88
C GLY A 14 -3.86 -13.24 -18.15
N ALA A 15 -5.17 -13.40 -18.36
CA ALA A 15 -6.09 -12.29 -18.55
C ALA A 15 -6.19 -11.40 -17.30
N ILE A 16 -6.29 -12.00 -16.10
CA ILE A 16 -6.31 -11.27 -14.82
C ILE A 16 -5.00 -10.49 -14.63
N ILE A 17 -3.85 -11.11 -14.87
CA ILE A 17 -2.54 -10.44 -14.77
C ILE A 17 -2.46 -9.26 -15.73
N THR A 18 -2.89 -9.45 -16.98
CA THR A 18 -2.84 -8.40 -18.01
C THR A 18 -3.76 -7.23 -17.65
N PHE A 19 -4.96 -7.51 -17.15
CA PHE A 19 -5.90 -6.50 -16.66
C PHE A 19 -5.30 -5.70 -15.50
N ILE A 20 -4.71 -6.39 -14.51
CA ILE A 20 -4.02 -5.78 -13.37
C ILE A 20 -2.92 -4.84 -13.85
N ILE A 21 -2.02 -5.33 -14.72
CA ILE A 21 -0.89 -4.53 -15.25
C ILE A 21 -1.41 -3.32 -16.00
N THR A 22 -2.44 -3.48 -16.84
CA THR A 22 -2.98 -2.39 -17.66
C THR A 22 -3.64 -1.31 -16.81
N PHE A 23 -4.48 -1.71 -15.84
CA PHE A 23 -5.15 -0.78 -14.93
C PHE A 23 -4.12 -0.05 -14.04
N PHE A 24 -3.16 -0.79 -13.50
CA PHE A 24 -2.09 -0.23 -12.68
C PHE A 24 -1.23 0.75 -13.47
N ASN A 25 -0.79 0.41 -14.68
CA ASN A 25 0.00 1.30 -15.53
C ASN A 25 -0.74 2.62 -15.82
N LYS A 26 -2.06 2.56 -16.04
CA LYS A 26 -2.88 3.75 -16.28
C LYS A 26 -2.91 4.68 -15.06
N GLU A 27 -3.18 4.17 -13.86
CA GLU A 27 -3.24 4.99 -12.65
C GLU A 27 -1.85 5.45 -12.18
N GLN A 28 -0.84 4.57 -12.24
CA GLN A 28 0.55 4.90 -11.95
C GLN A 28 1.06 6.04 -12.87
N SER A 29 0.64 6.05 -14.14
CA SER A 29 0.99 7.12 -15.06
C SER A 29 0.44 8.50 -14.63
N LYS A 30 -0.71 8.55 -13.94
CA LYS A 30 -1.24 9.82 -13.41
C LYS A 30 -0.41 10.30 -12.22
N CYS A 31 -0.07 9.41 -11.29
CA CYS A 31 0.80 9.75 -10.15
C CYS A 31 2.17 10.23 -10.63
N GLY A 32 2.76 9.53 -11.61
CA GLY A 32 4.03 9.92 -12.23
C GLY A 32 3.96 11.30 -12.89
N LYS A 33 2.85 11.63 -13.56
CA LYS A 33 2.62 12.98 -14.13
C LYS A 33 2.60 14.06 -13.05
N LEU A 34 1.94 13.84 -11.92
CA LEU A 34 1.93 14.82 -10.82
C LEU A 34 3.30 15.04 -10.22
N GLU A 35 4.05 13.96 -10.02
CA GLU A 35 5.42 14.05 -9.52
C GLU A 35 6.34 14.80 -10.49
N GLN A 36 6.18 14.56 -11.80
CA GLN A 36 6.91 15.27 -12.85
C GLN A 36 6.51 16.75 -12.91
N GLU A 37 5.22 17.07 -12.85
CA GLU A 37 4.74 18.45 -12.80
C GLU A 37 5.25 19.18 -11.56
N TYR A 38 5.28 18.52 -10.40
CA TYR A 38 5.90 19.07 -9.19
C TYR A 38 7.39 19.37 -9.37
N PHE A 39 8.12 18.43 -9.99
CA PHE A 39 9.53 18.63 -10.27
C PHE A 39 9.78 19.80 -11.23
N GLU A 40 9.13 19.80 -12.39
CA GLU A 40 9.36 20.78 -13.45
C GLU A 40 8.80 22.17 -13.09
N LYS A 41 7.56 22.24 -12.62
CA LYS A 41 6.86 23.51 -12.40
C LYS A 41 7.25 24.19 -11.10
N LEU A 42 7.65 23.45 -10.07
CA LEU A 42 7.96 24.01 -8.76
C LEU A 42 9.43 23.86 -8.38
N LEU A 43 9.95 22.63 -8.32
CA LEU A 43 11.29 22.37 -7.77
C LEU A 43 12.39 22.97 -8.63
N VAL A 44 12.37 22.73 -9.94
CA VAL A 44 13.33 23.29 -10.90
C VAL A 44 13.29 24.83 -10.87
N LEU A 45 12.10 25.43 -10.91
CA LEU A 45 11.96 26.89 -10.86
C LEU A 45 12.48 27.48 -9.55
N TYR A 46 12.21 26.83 -8.42
CA TYR A 46 12.68 27.28 -7.11
C TYR A 46 14.20 27.22 -7.00
N VAL A 47 14.80 26.09 -7.38
CA VAL A 47 16.26 25.91 -7.33
C VAL A 47 16.97 26.89 -8.26
N ASN A 48 16.45 27.10 -9.47
CA ASN A 48 17.02 28.08 -10.40
C ASN A 48 16.97 29.52 -9.87
N GLU A 49 15.89 29.93 -9.20
CA GLU A 49 15.84 31.24 -8.54
C GLU A 49 16.80 31.33 -7.35
N TYR A 50 16.88 30.28 -6.54
CA TYR A 50 17.78 30.22 -5.38
C TYR A 50 19.26 30.24 -5.78
N MET A 51 19.63 29.61 -6.90
CA MET A 51 20.99 29.66 -7.44
C MET A 51 21.38 31.06 -7.93
N LYS A 52 20.43 31.82 -8.47
CA LYS A 52 20.65 33.21 -8.87
C LYS A 52 20.69 34.16 -7.67
N ASN A 53 19.93 33.86 -6.62
CA ASN A 53 19.86 34.63 -5.39
C ASN A 53 19.64 33.70 -4.19
N ASN A 54 20.67 33.53 -3.36
CA ASN A 54 20.63 32.66 -2.17
C ASN A 54 19.72 33.18 -1.04
N GLU A 55 19.13 34.37 -1.18
CA GLU A 55 18.21 34.96 -0.20
C GLU A 55 16.73 34.76 -0.56
N VAL A 56 16.41 33.93 -1.57
CA VAL A 56 15.02 33.68 -1.97
C VAL A 56 14.21 33.13 -0.80
N ASN A 57 13.19 33.88 -0.41
CA ASN A 57 12.22 33.46 0.59
C ASN A 57 11.28 32.39 0.00
N SER A 58 11.47 31.14 0.43
CA SER A 58 10.71 29.96 0.00
C SER A 58 9.20 30.11 0.15
N ILE A 59 8.72 30.71 1.24
CA ILE A 59 7.29 30.92 1.49
C ILE A 59 6.73 31.94 0.50
N ARG A 60 7.43 33.06 0.31
CA ARG A 60 7.02 34.11 -0.63
C ARG A 60 7.01 33.58 -2.06
N PHE A 61 8.00 32.77 -2.42
CA PHE A 61 8.07 32.11 -3.72
C PHE A 61 6.81 31.26 -3.97
N ILE A 62 6.46 30.37 -3.02
CA ILE A 62 5.32 29.47 -3.17
C ILE A 62 4.01 30.27 -3.23
N LYS A 63 3.77 31.18 -2.28
CA LYS A 63 2.53 31.98 -2.22
C LYS A 63 2.30 32.87 -3.45
N LYS A 64 3.38 33.30 -4.13
CA LYS A 64 3.28 34.15 -5.32
C LYS A 64 2.86 33.37 -6.57
N LYS A 65 3.28 32.11 -6.69
CA LYS A 65 3.15 31.34 -7.93
C LYS A 65 2.15 30.19 -7.86
N PHE A 66 1.83 29.74 -6.65
CA PHE A 66 1.02 28.53 -6.43
C PHE A 66 -0.04 28.75 -5.37
N ASN A 67 -1.09 27.94 -5.47
CA ASN A 67 -2.23 27.92 -4.57
C ASN A 67 -2.64 26.47 -4.30
N ARG A 68 -3.54 26.26 -3.33
CA ARG A 68 -3.95 24.90 -2.92
C ARG A 68 -4.65 24.07 -4.00
N ARG A 69 -5.10 24.68 -5.11
CA ARG A 69 -5.69 23.95 -6.25
C ARG A 69 -4.61 23.33 -7.14
N ASP A 70 -3.35 23.71 -6.98
CA ASP A 70 -2.21 23.08 -7.64
C ASP A 70 -1.93 21.73 -6.99
N TYR A 71 -2.79 20.75 -7.27
CA TYR A 71 -2.83 19.44 -6.62
C TYR A 71 -1.62 18.55 -6.94
N PHE A 72 -0.80 18.94 -7.92
CA PHE A 72 0.51 18.35 -8.14
C PHE A 72 1.51 18.70 -7.02
N ILE A 73 1.24 19.71 -6.19
CA ILE A 73 2.09 20.06 -5.05
C ILE A 73 1.71 19.21 -3.84
N PRO A 74 2.65 18.44 -3.26
CA PRO A 74 2.37 17.63 -2.08
C PRO A 74 1.88 18.45 -0.87
N SER A 75 0.93 17.89 -0.14
CA SER A 75 0.27 18.55 1.01
C SER A 75 1.24 19.06 2.08
N TYR A 76 2.37 18.37 2.29
CA TYR A 76 3.37 18.77 3.26
C TYR A 76 4.07 20.10 2.92
N ILE A 77 4.09 20.52 1.64
CA ILE A 77 4.60 21.82 1.22
C ILE A 77 3.69 22.94 1.72
N PHE A 78 2.38 22.83 1.48
CA PHE A 78 1.42 23.82 1.97
C PHE A 78 1.36 23.85 3.50
N TYR A 79 1.48 22.70 4.16
CA TYR A 79 1.63 22.64 5.61
C TYR A 79 2.80 23.48 6.13
N LEU A 80 3.97 23.43 5.46
CA LEU A 80 5.14 24.25 5.84
C LEU A 80 4.94 25.74 5.53
N VAL A 81 4.26 26.06 4.42
CA VAL A 81 3.88 27.44 4.07
C VAL A 81 2.96 28.04 5.13
N ASP A 82 1.96 27.29 5.59
CA ASP A 82 1.02 27.72 6.62
C ASP A 82 1.72 27.91 7.99
N LYS A 83 2.68 27.04 8.31
CA LYS A 83 3.51 27.16 9.52
C LYS A 83 4.46 28.34 9.53
N GLY A 84 4.75 28.96 8.38
CA GLY A 84 5.67 30.10 8.33
C GLY A 84 7.16 29.73 8.42
N ASP A 85 7.52 28.44 8.36
CA ASP A 85 8.91 28.00 8.51
C ASP A 85 9.69 28.01 7.18
N LYS A 86 10.23 29.19 6.82
CA LYS A 86 10.94 29.39 5.55
C LYS A 86 12.19 28.51 5.41
N VAL A 87 12.89 28.27 6.52
CA VAL A 87 14.17 27.53 6.51
C VAL A 87 13.89 26.06 6.31
N LEU A 88 12.93 25.50 7.06
CA LEU A 88 12.54 24.11 6.89
C LEU A 88 11.94 23.84 5.52
N LEU A 89 11.11 24.77 5.01
CA LEU A 89 10.57 24.67 3.66
C LEU A 89 11.68 24.64 2.60
N HIS A 90 12.70 25.51 2.71
CA HIS A 90 13.86 25.46 1.82
C HIS A 90 14.54 24.08 1.84
N LYS A 91 14.86 23.55 3.03
CA LYS A 91 15.48 22.22 3.18
C LYS A 91 14.67 21.12 2.50
N VAL A 92 13.35 21.14 2.71
CA VAL A 92 12.43 20.16 2.13
C VAL A 92 12.40 20.26 0.60
N LEU A 93 12.30 21.47 0.05
CA LEU A 93 12.31 21.70 -1.41
C LEU A 93 13.61 21.24 -2.06
N ILE A 94 14.75 21.49 -1.42
CA ILE A 94 16.04 21.00 -1.90
C ILE A 94 16.10 19.48 -1.91
N GLU A 95 15.70 18.83 -0.82
CA GLU A 95 15.74 17.36 -0.75
C GLU A 95 14.78 16.73 -1.73
N ASP A 96 13.61 17.36 -1.95
CA ASP A 96 12.68 16.96 -2.98
C ASP A 96 13.28 17.07 -4.38
N TYR A 97 14.01 18.16 -4.66
CA TYR A 97 14.72 18.32 -5.93
C TYR A 97 15.76 17.21 -6.11
N ARG A 98 16.56 16.92 -5.08
CA ARG A 98 17.58 15.87 -5.11
C ARG A 98 17.00 14.49 -5.34
N GLU A 99 15.93 14.14 -4.64
CA GLU A 99 15.27 12.83 -4.72
C GLU A 99 14.61 12.61 -6.09
N LYS A 100 14.08 13.68 -6.70
CA LYS A 100 13.36 13.62 -7.98
C LYS A 100 14.21 13.92 -9.22
N CYS A 101 15.43 14.45 -9.05
CA CYS A 101 16.32 14.76 -10.15
C CYS A 101 16.70 13.47 -10.94
N PRO A 102 16.68 13.49 -12.29
CA PRO A 102 16.92 12.30 -13.11
C PRO A 102 18.41 11.93 -13.18
N ASN A 103 18.99 11.50 -12.06
CA ASN A 103 20.30 10.85 -12.03
C ASN A 103 20.15 9.32 -11.97
N ASN A 104 21.18 8.58 -12.36
CA ASN A 104 21.12 7.11 -12.44
C ASN A 104 20.68 6.45 -11.13
N ALA A 105 21.17 6.93 -9.99
CA ALA A 105 20.81 6.38 -8.68
C ALA A 105 19.31 6.56 -8.38
N ASN A 106 18.78 7.75 -8.62
CA ASN A 106 17.37 8.06 -8.42
C ASN A 106 16.47 7.31 -9.41
N VAL A 107 16.91 7.15 -10.66
CA VAL A 107 16.18 6.34 -11.65
C VAL A 107 16.08 4.88 -11.17
N ILE A 108 17.16 4.31 -10.65
CA ILE A 108 17.16 2.97 -10.07
C ILE A 108 16.22 2.90 -8.86
N LEU A 109 16.36 3.82 -7.90
CA LEU A 109 15.52 3.86 -6.70
C LEU A 109 14.04 4.01 -7.04
N LYS A 110 13.68 4.91 -7.96
CA LYS A 110 12.31 5.11 -8.44
C LYS A 110 11.76 3.87 -9.12
N THR A 111 12.59 3.16 -9.88
CA THR A 111 12.21 1.88 -10.50
C THR A 111 11.97 0.82 -9.44
N MET A 112 12.83 0.72 -8.43
CA MET A 112 12.63 -0.18 -7.28
C MET A 112 11.34 0.16 -6.53
N ASP A 113 11.07 1.44 -6.26
CA ASP A 113 9.84 1.89 -5.61
C ASP A 113 8.60 1.50 -6.43
N ASN A 114 8.63 1.71 -7.75
CA ASN A 114 7.54 1.25 -8.64
C ASN A 114 7.33 -0.27 -8.58
N ILE A 115 8.41 -1.06 -8.52
CA ILE A 115 8.33 -2.52 -8.33
C ILE A 115 7.69 -2.83 -6.97
N PHE A 116 8.11 -2.19 -5.89
CA PHE A 116 7.51 -2.37 -4.56
C PHE A 116 6.03 -1.99 -4.53
N HIS A 117 5.62 -0.90 -5.18
CA HIS A 117 4.20 -0.53 -5.31
C HIS A 117 3.40 -1.59 -6.08
N THR A 118 3.98 -2.15 -7.14
CA THR A 118 3.37 -3.25 -7.90
C THR A 118 3.24 -4.51 -7.03
N MET A 119 4.28 -4.86 -6.25
CA MET A 119 4.23 -5.98 -5.30
C MET A 119 3.18 -5.75 -4.22
N ASN A 120 3.08 -4.53 -3.67
CA ASN A 120 2.07 -4.17 -2.67
C ASN A 120 0.66 -4.33 -3.23
N PHE A 121 0.42 -3.94 -4.49
CA PHE A 121 -0.86 -4.17 -5.15
C PHE A 121 -1.19 -5.67 -5.24
N ILE A 122 -0.22 -6.51 -5.66
CA ILE A 122 -0.40 -7.96 -5.74
C ILE A 122 -0.71 -8.55 -4.35
N VAL A 123 -0.01 -8.09 -3.30
CA VAL A 123 -0.24 -8.48 -1.91
C VAL A 123 -1.65 -8.12 -1.45
N ILE A 124 -2.15 -6.92 -1.77
CA ILE A 124 -3.53 -6.49 -1.48
C ILE A 124 -4.53 -7.40 -2.20
N PHE A 125 -4.30 -7.72 -3.47
CA PHE A 125 -5.17 -8.58 -4.25
C PHE A 125 -5.24 -9.99 -3.67
N ILE A 126 -4.08 -10.58 -3.35
CA ILE A 126 -3.97 -11.89 -2.67
C ILE A 126 -4.71 -11.85 -1.32
N TYR A 127 -4.54 -10.78 -0.54
CA TYR A 127 -5.24 -10.61 0.73
C TYR A 127 -6.75 -10.70 0.60
N TYR A 128 -7.36 -10.02 -0.38
CA TYR A 128 -8.80 -10.09 -0.61
C TYR A 128 -9.27 -11.48 -1.07
N ILE A 129 -8.48 -12.17 -1.90
CA ILE A 129 -8.77 -13.58 -2.27
C ILE A 129 -8.74 -14.46 -1.02
N PHE A 130 -7.74 -14.30 -0.16
CA PHE A 130 -7.65 -15.06 1.09
C PHE A 130 -8.85 -14.81 2.02
N ILE A 131 -9.27 -13.55 2.19
CA ILE A 131 -10.49 -13.23 2.95
C ILE A 131 -11.70 -13.96 2.38
N PHE A 132 -11.85 -13.94 1.05
CA PHE A 132 -12.97 -14.58 0.39
C PHE A 132 -12.99 -16.09 0.62
N VAL A 133 -11.85 -16.77 0.46
CA VAL A 133 -11.70 -18.21 0.71
C VAL A 133 -11.99 -18.55 2.18
N VAL A 134 -11.44 -17.79 3.12
CA VAL A 134 -11.71 -17.95 4.56
C VAL A 134 -13.20 -17.80 4.86
N GLY A 135 -13.85 -16.82 4.25
CA GLY A 135 -15.30 -16.60 4.39
C GLY A 135 -16.12 -17.80 3.94
N ILE A 136 -15.76 -18.41 2.79
CA ILE A 136 -16.43 -19.63 2.29
C ILE A 136 -16.22 -20.80 3.25
N LEU A 137 -14.98 -21.04 3.68
CA LEU A 137 -14.66 -22.12 4.61
C LEU A 137 -15.44 -21.95 5.93
N PHE A 138 -15.53 -20.73 6.44
CA PHE A 138 -16.31 -20.42 7.64
C PHE A 138 -17.80 -20.74 7.44
N LEU A 139 -18.40 -20.35 6.32
CA LEU A 139 -19.81 -20.69 6.04
C LEU A 139 -20.03 -22.21 5.94
N MET A 140 -19.10 -22.96 5.34
CA MET A 140 -19.16 -24.42 5.31
C MET A 140 -19.12 -25.01 6.72
N THR A 141 -18.26 -24.50 7.61
CA THR A 141 -18.21 -24.98 8.99
C THR A 141 -19.50 -24.68 9.77
N LEU A 142 -20.10 -23.51 9.58
CA LEU A 142 -21.36 -23.17 10.21
C LEU A 142 -22.48 -24.12 9.75
N LYS A 143 -22.54 -24.43 8.45
CA LYS A 143 -23.50 -25.41 7.93
C LYS A 143 -23.37 -26.76 8.63
N GLU A 144 -22.15 -27.27 8.78
CA GLU A 144 -21.93 -28.55 9.47
C GLU A 144 -22.31 -28.47 10.95
N LEU A 145 -21.99 -27.37 11.64
CA LEU A 145 -22.43 -27.13 13.02
C LEU A 145 -23.97 -27.14 13.17
N PHE A 146 -24.69 -26.52 12.23
CA PHE A 146 -26.15 -26.55 12.21
C PHE A 146 -26.69 -27.96 11.96
N ASN A 147 -26.09 -28.72 11.04
CA ASN A 147 -26.48 -30.11 10.80
C ASN A 147 -26.33 -30.96 12.07
N ILE A 148 -25.24 -30.78 12.82
CA ILE A 148 -24.99 -31.51 14.08
C ILE A 148 -26.03 -31.17 15.13
N ALA A 149 -26.31 -29.88 15.33
CA ALA A 149 -27.33 -29.44 16.27
C ALA A 149 -28.70 -30.04 15.91
N TYR A 150 -29.04 -30.08 14.62
CA TYR A 150 -30.27 -30.69 14.12
C TYR A 150 -30.34 -32.19 14.40
N TYR A 151 -29.28 -32.96 14.11
CA TYR A 151 -29.23 -34.39 14.40
C TYR A 151 -29.30 -34.68 15.90
N PHE A 152 -28.57 -33.93 16.72
CA PHE A 152 -28.58 -34.11 18.18
C PHE A 152 -29.96 -33.88 18.79
N ILE A 153 -30.69 -32.85 18.34
CA ILE A 153 -32.07 -32.59 18.78
C ILE A 153 -33.01 -33.75 18.39
N ASN A 154 -32.87 -34.27 17.17
CA ASN A 154 -33.70 -35.37 16.68
C ASN A 154 -33.40 -36.71 17.36
N ASP A 155 -32.13 -36.99 17.68
CA ASP A 155 -31.70 -38.23 18.35
C ASP A 155 -32.15 -38.28 19.83
N ILE A 156 -32.25 -37.11 20.48
CA ILE A 156 -32.86 -36.97 21.82
C ILE A 156 -34.38 -37.22 21.74
N ALA A 157 -35.03 -36.74 20.66
CA ALA A 157 -36.47 -36.87 20.49
C ALA A 157 -36.94 -38.29 20.14
N SER A 158 -36.09 -39.11 19.52
CA SER A 158 -36.44 -40.46 19.01
C SER A 158 -36.18 -41.61 19.98
N GLY A 159 -35.58 -41.36 21.15
CA GLY A 159 -35.26 -42.40 22.14
C GLY A 159 -33.98 -43.16 21.77
N MET A 160 -32.96 -43.02 22.63
CA MET A 160 -31.58 -43.49 22.45
C MET A 160 -31.46 -44.91 21.86
N ASN A 161 -31.00 -45.00 20.61
CA ASN A 161 -30.36 -46.20 20.07
C ASN A 161 -28.87 -45.89 19.82
N ILE A 162 -28.09 -46.00 20.90
CA ILE A 162 -26.62 -45.87 20.87
C ILE A 162 -26.04 -47.10 20.19
N SER A 163 -25.85 -47.05 18.87
CA SER A 163 -24.97 -47.98 18.16
C SER A 163 -24.22 -47.24 17.05
N ASN A 164 -22.90 -47.48 16.94
CA ASN A 164 -21.93 -46.87 16.01
C ASN A 164 -21.55 -45.38 16.16
N SER A 165 -22.13 -44.62 17.08
CA SER A 165 -21.91 -43.16 17.21
C SER A 165 -20.54 -42.72 17.78
N ASN A 166 -19.83 -43.55 18.55
CA ASN A 166 -18.58 -43.10 19.21
C ASN A 166 -17.38 -42.95 18.28
N ILE A 167 -17.27 -43.77 17.21
CA ILE A 167 -16.14 -43.72 16.27
C ILE A 167 -16.31 -42.61 15.22
N SER A 168 -17.56 -42.31 14.83
CA SER A 168 -17.85 -41.16 13.96
C SER A 168 -17.60 -39.83 14.68
N ASN A 169 -17.94 -39.75 15.98
CA ASN A 169 -17.70 -38.57 16.81
C ASN A 169 -16.21 -38.23 16.96
N LEU A 170 -15.33 -39.23 17.09
CA LEU A 170 -13.89 -38.99 17.26
C LEU A 170 -13.22 -38.50 15.96
N LYS A 171 -13.59 -39.07 14.80
CA LYS A 171 -13.18 -38.54 13.49
C LYS A 171 -13.69 -37.12 13.27
N PHE A 172 -14.89 -36.83 13.74
CA PHE A 172 -15.50 -35.51 13.69
C PHE A 172 -14.72 -34.46 14.49
N TYR A 173 -14.33 -34.74 15.75
CA TYR A 173 -13.50 -33.82 16.55
C TYR A 173 -12.12 -33.56 15.92
N ILE A 174 -11.53 -34.58 15.28
CA ILE A 174 -10.26 -34.44 14.57
C ILE A 174 -10.41 -33.50 13.36
N VAL A 175 -11.48 -33.66 12.57
CA VAL A 175 -11.75 -32.77 11.42
C VAL A 175 -12.01 -31.33 11.88
N ALA A 176 -12.77 -31.13 12.95
CA ALA A 176 -13.04 -29.80 13.51
C ALA A 176 -11.75 -29.11 14.02
N MET A 177 -10.86 -29.85 14.69
CA MET A 177 -9.54 -29.37 15.11
C MET A 177 -8.68 -28.93 13.92
N ILE A 178 -8.62 -29.77 12.87
CA ILE A 178 -7.85 -29.46 11.65
C ILE A 178 -8.37 -28.16 11.01
N ILE A 179 -9.69 -28.01 10.90
CA ILE A 179 -10.28 -26.81 10.32
C ILE A 179 -9.99 -25.57 11.18
N MET A 180 -10.04 -25.69 12.51
CA MET A 180 -9.73 -24.59 13.42
C MET A 180 -8.27 -24.13 13.29
N VAL A 181 -7.33 -25.08 13.17
CA VAL A 181 -5.90 -24.79 12.94
C VAL A 181 -5.70 -24.09 11.59
N ILE A 182 -6.38 -24.55 10.53
CA ILE A 182 -6.34 -23.90 9.21
C ILE A 182 -6.85 -22.46 9.30
N ILE A 183 -7.97 -22.22 9.98
CA ILE A 183 -8.52 -20.87 10.18
C ILE A 183 -7.52 -19.98 10.94
N LEU A 184 -6.88 -20.50 11.98
CA LEU A 184 -5.90 -19.75 12.77
C LEU A 184 -4.68 -19.33 11.94
N ILE A 185 -4.15 -20.26 11.13
CA ILE A 185 -3.06 -19.98 10.18
C ILE A 185 -3.49 -18.91 9.17
N LEU A 186 -4.70 -18.99 8.64
CA LEU A 186 -5.23 -18.02 7.69
C LEU A 186 -5.38 -16.62 8.31
N ILE A 187 -5.84 -16.51 9.56
CA ILE A 187 -5.91 -15.24 10.29
C ILE A 187 -4.53 -14.62 10.48
N LEU A 188 -3.51 -15.43 10.82
CA LEU A 188 -2.13 -14.95 10.95
C LEU A 188 -1.58 -14.41 9.62
N ILE A 189 -1.85 -15.10 8.51
CA ILE A 189 -1.48 -14.66 7.16
C ILE A 189 -2.18 -13.34 6.82
N LEU A 190 -3.49 -13.22 7.09
CA LEU A 190 -4.25 -11.98 6.87
C LEU A 190 -3.69 -10.80 7.68
N TRP A 191 -3.33 -11.03 8.94
CA TRP A 191 -2.71 -10.00 9.77
C TRP A 191 -1.36 -9.55 9.21
N PHE A 192 -0.51 -10.49 8.79
CA PHE A 192 0.76 -10.20 8.15
C PHE A 192 0.57 -9.39 6.87
N LEU A 193 -0.33 -9.80 5.97
CA LEU A 193 -0.62 -9.06 4.74
C LEU A 193 -1.14 -7.63 5.03
N LYS A 194 -2.04 -7.46 6.00
CA LYS A 194 -2.55 -6.16 6.42
C LYS A 194 -1.44 -5.22 6.94
N PHE A 195 -0.45 -5.76 7.63
CA PHE A 195 0.71 -4.99 8.08
C PHE A 195 1.48 -4.39 6.90
N PHE A 196 1.71 -5.14 5.81
CA PHE A 196 2.35 -4.61 4.60
C PHE A 196 1.54 -3.48 3.96
N ILE A 197 0.22 -3.63 3.88
CA ILE A 197 -0.69 -2.62 3.29
C ILE A 197 -0.61 -1.30 4.07
N ASN A 198 -0.56 -1.36 5.40
CA ASN A 198 -0.54 -0.16 6.24
C ASN A 198 0.76 0.65 6.14
N ASN A 199 1.84 0.04 5.63
CA ASN A 199 3.15 0.67 5.49
C ASN A 199 3.35 1.37 4.13
N ILE A 200 2.28 1.50 3.31
CA ILE A 200 2.34 2.25 2.06
C ILE A 200 2.52 3.75 2.37
N ASN A 201 3.64 4.30 1.91
CA ASN A 201 3.93 5.74 1.99
C ASN A 201 3.23 6.48 0.85
N ASP A 202 2.64 7.63 1.19
CA ASP A 202 1.93 8.50 0.26
C ASP A 202 2.36 9.95 0.53
N ASP A 203 3.11 10.53 -0.42
CA ASP A 203 3.62 11.90 -0.34
C ASP A 203 2.51 12.95 -0.42
N TYR A 204 1.35 12.60 -1.00
CA TYR A 204 0.19 13.49 -1.15
C TYR A 204 -0.79 13.38 0.01
N THR A 205 -0.49 12.55 1.01
CA THR A 205 -1.34 12.35 2.18
C THR A 205 -1.66 13.67 2.89
N MET A 206 -2.91 13.83 3.31
CA MET A 206 -3.35 14.98 4.12
C MET A 206 -3.31 14.70 5.64
N ILE A 207 -2.83 13.52 6.04
CA ILE A 207 -2.80 13.11 7.45
C ILE A 207 -1.63 13.81 8.15
N ASP A 208 -1.93 14.70 9.09
CA ASP A 208 -0.94 15.54 9.80
C ASP A 208 0.22 14.73 10.41
N LYS A 209 -0.06 13.58 11.05
CA LYS A 209 0.98 12.69 11.59
C LYS A 209 1.93 12.18 10.50
N LYS A 210 1.41 11.80 9.34
CA LYS A 210 2.21 11.34 8.21
C LYS A 210 3.00 12.49 7.59
N ILE A 211 2.38 13.66 7.42
CA ILE A 211 3.04 14.89 6.96
C ILE A 211 4.25 15.24 7.83
N LYS A 212 4.08 15.24 9.16
CA LYS A 212 5.17 15.50 10.10
C LYS A 212 6.31 14.51 9.93
N GLY A 213 6.00 13.22 9.81
CA GLY A 213 7.00 12.18 9.55
C GLY A 213 7.77 12.37 8.24
N ILE A 214 7.08 12.77 7.16
CA ILE A 214 7.71 13.08 5.87
C ILE A 214 8.68 14.26 6.01
N VAL A 215 8.22 15.36 6.62
CA VAL A 215 9.02 16.57 6.84
C VAL A 215 10.26 16.27 7.69
N GLU A 216 10.11 15.53 8.78
CA GLU A 216 11.25 15.14 9.64
C GLU A 216 12.25 14.25 8.91
N LYS A 217 11.76 13.28 8.12
CA LYS A 217 12.63 12.42 7.29
C LYS A 217 13.42 13.26 6.29
N LYS A 218 12.78 14.20 5.59
CA LYS A 218 13.43 15.09 4.62
C LYS A 218 14.43 16.03 5.29
N LYS A 219 14.06 16.67 6.40
CA LYS A 219 14.98 17.50 7.22
C LYS A 219 16.24 16.71 7.61
N ARG A 220 16.07 15.49 8.12
CA ARG A 220 17.19 14.63 8.53
C ARG A 220 18.10 14.25 7.37
N ARG A 221 17.55 14.00 6.17
CA ARG A 221 18.35 13.71 4.97
C ARG A 221 19.16 14.93 4.54
N TYR A 222 18.54 16.10 4.53
CA TYR A 222 19.25 17.37 4.28
C TYR A 222 20.41 17.59 5.25
N ASP A 223 20.12 17.49 6.56
CA ASP A 223 21.10 17.80 7.61
C ASP A 223 22.30 16.84 7.60
N LYS A 224 22.10 15.59 7.14
CA LYS A 224 23.15 14.57 6.97
C LYS A 224 23.94 14.69 5.67
N SER A 225 23.44 15.38 4.66
CA SER A 225 24.16 15.56 3.39
C SER A 225 25.40 16.44 3.63
N GLU A 226 26.58 15.96 3.20
CA GLU A 226 27.83 16.73 3.30
C GLU A 226 27.81 17.94 2.36
N ASP A 227 27.15 17.80 1.20
CA ASP A 227 26.98 18.84 0.18
C ASP A 227 25.85 19.82 0.53
N LYS A 228 25.92 20.53 1.65
CA LYS A 228 24.79 21.37 2.10
C LYS A 228 24.35 22.47 1.12
N CYS A 229 25.10 22.80 0.07
CA CYS A 229 24.69 23.80 -0.92
C CYS A 229 25.48 23.84 -2.26
N LYS A 230 26.32 22.86 -2.60
CA LYS A 230 27.08 22.91 -3.88
C LYS A 230 26.29 22.26 -5.01
N TYR A 231 25.28 22.95 -5.53
CA TYR A 231 24.54 22.51 -6.71
C TYR A 231 25.31 22.91 -7.97
N TYR A 232 26.01 21.95 -8.56
CA TYR A 232 26.49 22.07 -9.94
C TYR A 232 25.44 21.42 -10.84
N ILE A 233 24.46 22.20 -11.29
CA ILE A 233 23.56 21.80 -12.37
C ILE A 233 24.23 22.31 -13.65
N ASN A 234 24.83 21.41 -14.42
CA ASN A 234 25.26 21.69 -15.80
C ASN A 234 24.09 21.47 -16.75
#